data_AF-V5HME0-F1
#
_entry.id   AF-V5HME0-F1
#
_cell.length_a   1.000
_cell.length_b   1.000
_cell.length_c   1.000
_cell.angle_alpha   90.00
_cell.angle_beta   90.00
_cell.angle_gamma   90.00
#
_symmetry.space_group_name_H-M   'P 1'
#
loop_
_entity.id
_entity.type
_entity.pdbx_description
1 polymer ?
#
loop_
_entity_poly.entity_id
_entity_poly.type
_entity_poly.pdbx_seq_one_letter_code
_entity_poly.pdbx_strand_id
1 'polypeptide(L)'
;GNRTVSCAQLRRMGYNITKDYVISPHTNFYVSCDMDTDGGGWTVIQRRSWDEEGEDKFEKSEKEYEKGFYGGVSSYWIGTEYDGLAFHNRTKFSVMKQNDRVDRCSKSRRSGGWWYPPFGCLFSNLNGRKFKSGVPQNNMGHGITWYKIGDMSSFRDVYESVEMKVRDADYKFCTGKMATMFSYT
;
A
#
# COMPACT_ATOMS: atom_id res chain seq x y z
N GLY A 1 -16.81 -3.04 -0.16
CA GLY A 1 -17.05 -2.06 -1.24
C GLY A 1 -16.58 -2.64 -2.55
N ASN A 2 -17.24 -2.33 -3.67
CA ASN A 2 -16.95 -2.89 -5.00
C ASN A 2 -15.77 -2.20 -5.73
N ARG A 3 -14.83 -1.64 -4.96
CA ARG A 3 -13.72 -0.82 -5.48
C ARG A 3 -12.45 -1.65 -5.48
N THR A 4 -11.89 -1.86 -6.66
CA THR A 4 -10.60 -2.54 -6.85
C THR A 4 -9.46 -1.57 -6.57
N VAL A 5 -8.74 -1.74 -5.47
CA VAL A 5 -7.64 -0.87 -5.04
C VAL A 5 -6.26 -1.50 -5.22
N SER A 6 -6.18 -2.78 -5.62
CA SER A 6 -4.90 -3.46 -5.85
C SER A 6 -5.00 -4.66 -6.80
N CYS A 7 -3.87 -5.04 -7.40
CA CYS A 7 -3.76 -6.22 -8.25
C CYS A 7 -4.06 -7.53 -7.51
N ALA A 8 -3.88 -7.57 -6.19
CA ALA A 8 -4.23 -8.73 -5.37
C ALA A 8 -5.76 -8.94 -5.30
N GLN A 9 -6.56 -7.88 -5.37
CA GLN A 9 -8.01 -8.01 -5.50
C GLN A 9 -8.40 -8.51 -6.88
N LEU A 10 -7.77 -8.00 -7.95
CA LEU A 10 -7.97 -8.51 -9.32
C LEU A 10 -7.63 -10.00 -9.40
N ARG A 11 -6.50 -10.43 -8.84
CA ARG A 11 -6.12 -11.85 -8.79
C ARG A 11 -7.20 -12.71 -8.13
N ARG A 12 -7.77 -12.27 -7.00
CA ARG A 12 -8.88 -12.95 -6.31
C ARG A 12 -10.19 -12.98 -7.12
N MET A 13 -10.38 -12.01 -8.02
CA MET A 13 -11.50 -11.98 -8.97
C MET A 13 -11.25 -12.85 -10.23
N GLY A 14 -10.11 -13.55 -10.32
CA GLY A 14 -9.78 -14.46 -11.42
C GLY A 14 -8.95 -13.82 -12.54
N TYR A 15 -8.49 -12.59 -12.39
CA TYR A 15 -7.59 -11.97 -13.37
C TYR A 15 -6.17 -12.54 -13.22
N ASN A 16 -5.70 -13.23 -14.24
CA ASN A 16 -4.47 -14.04 -14.18
C ASN A 16 -3.40 -13.69 -15.22
N ILE A 17 -3.56 -12.59 -15.95
CA ILE A 17 -2.63 -12.20 -17.02
C ILE A 17 -1.81 -11.01 -16.54
N THR A 18 -0.49 -11.06 -16.67
CA THR A 18 0.35 -9.89 -16.41
C THR A 18 0.12 -8.83 -17.49
N LYS A 19 -0.41 -7.68 -17.09
CA LYS A 19 -0.62 -6.49 -17.95
C LYS A 19 -0.99 -5.29 -17.09
N ASP A 20 -1.23 -4.16 -17.75
CA ASP A 20 -1.75 -2.98 -17.08
C ASP A 20 -3.26 -3.12 -16.85
N TYR A 21 -3.67 -2.85 -15.61
CA TYR A 21 -5.07 -2.84 -15.18
C TYR A 21 -5.41 -1.50 -14.53
N VAL A 22 -6.68 -1.13 -14.60
CA VAL A 22 -7.19 -0.02 -13.80
C VAL A 22 -7.40 -0.50 -12.37
N ILE A 23 -6.70 0.13 -11.43
CA ILE A 23 -7.03 0.08 -10.02
C ILE A 23 -7.38 1.48 -9.55
N SER A 24 -8.08 1.59 -8.43
CA SER A 24 -8.50 2.86 -7.88
C SER A 24 -7.99 3.01 -6.44
N PRO A 25 -6.67 3.09 -6.20
CA PRO A 25 -6.14 3.37 -4.86
C PRO A 25 -6.64 4.74 -4.39
N HIS A 26 -6.55 5.80 -5.20
CA HIS A 26 -7.07 7.14 -4.88
C HIS A 26 -8.06 7.62 -5.94
N THR A 27 -7.57 7.71 -7.17
CA THR A 27 -8.32 7.87 -8.41
C THR A 27 -8.05 6.65 -9.29
N ASN A 28 -8.74 6.55 -10.43
CA ASN A 28 -8.45 5.50 -11.39
C ASN A 28 -7.03 5.66 -11.93
N PHE A 29 -6.25 4.58 -11.79
CA PHE A 29 -4.86 4.54 -12.15
C PHE A 29 -4.56 3.25 -12.93
N TYR A 30 -3.91 3.38 -14.08
CA TYR A 30 -3.40 2.24 -14.82
C TYR A 30 -2.08 1.81 -14.19
N VAL A 31 -2.06 0.59 -13.65
CA VAL A 31 -0.86 0.00 -13.05
C VAL A 31 -0.58 -1.35 -13.68
N SER A 32 0.70 -1.65 -13.81
CA SER A 32 1.12 -3.00 -14.15
C SER A 32 0.85 -3.94 -12.99
N CYS A 33 0.04 -4.97 -13.25
CA CYS A 33 -0.17 -6.07 -12.35
C CYS A 33 0.66 -7.26 -12.79
N ASP A 34 1.65 -7.65 -11.99
CA ASP A 34 2.37 -8.89 -12.19
C ASP A 34 1.56 -10.04 -11.58
N MET A 35 1.00 -10.86 -12.46
CA MET A 35 0.14 -12.01 -12.16
C MET A 35 0.87 -13.34 -12.25
N ASP A 36 2.12 -13.33 -12.70
CA ASP A 36 2.91 -14.54 -13.00
C ASP A 36 3.90 -14.83 -11.88
N THR A 37 4.60 -13.81 -11.38
CA THR A 37 5.66 -13.96 -10.39
C THR A 37 5.09 -14.30 -9.01
N ASP A 38 5.63 -15.34 -8.37
CA ASP A 38 5.41 -15.66 -6.96
C ASP A 38 3.93 -15.69 -6.53
N GLY A 39 3.08 -16.32 -7.35
CA GLY A 39 1.64 -16.47 -7.10
C GLY A 39 0.78 -15.31 -7.62
N GLY A 40 1.38 -14.24 -8.13
CA GLY A 40 0.71 -13.14 -8.80
C GLY A 40 -0.07 -12.20 -7.89
N GLY A 41 -0.65 -11.15 -8.49
CA GLY A 41 -1.39 -10.11 -7.77
C GLY A 41 -0.51 -8.98 -7.24
N TRP A 42 0.72 -8.87 -7.73
CA TRP A 42 1.63 -7.79 -7.37
C TRP A 42 1.23 -6.51 -8.06
N THR A 43 1.13 -5.42 -7.29
CA THR A 43 0.89 -4.08 -7.84
C THR A 43 2.23 -3.38 -8.00
N VAL A 44 2.61 -3.02 -9.22
CA VAL A 44 3.79 -2.18 -9.44
C VAL A 44 3.46 -0.76 -8.98
N ILE A 45 4.14 -0.28 -7.94
CA ILE A 45 3.86 1.00 -7.28
C ILE A 45 4.63 2.19 -7.88
N GLN A 46 5.70 1.89 -8.60
CA GLN A 46 6.54 2.86 -9.30
C GLN A 46 7.05 2.21 -10.56
N ARG A 47 7.00 2.94 -11.68
CA ARG A 47 7.57 2.51 -12.95
C ARG A 47 8.28 3.68 -13.60
N ARG A 48 9.55 3.47 -13.96
CA ARG A 48 10.29 4.30 -14.92
C ARG A 48 10.41 3.54 -16.23
N SER A 49 10.26 4.22 -17.35
CA SER A 49 10.29 3.61 -18.67
C SER A 49 11.11 4.43 -19.65
N TRP A 50 11.54 3.78 -20.71
CA TRP A 50 12.42 4.34 -21.73
C TRP A 50 11.74 5.39 -22.61
N ASP A 51 10.40 5.43 -22.61
CA ASP A 51 9.56 6.40 -23.31
C ASP A 51 9.28 7.68 -22.49
N GLU A 52 10.04 7.92 -21.42
CA GLU A 52 10.04 9.21 -20.71
C GLU A 52 10.70 10.30 -21.56
N GLU A 53 9.90 11.06 -22.31
CA GLU A 53 10.36 12.27 -22.99
C GLU A 53 10.53 13.42 -21.97
N GLY A 54 11.78 13.68 -21.57
CA GLY A 54 12.18 14.75 -20.64
C GLY A 54 12.59 14.26 -19.25
N GLU A 55 13.60 14.89 -18.64
CA GLU A 55 14.20 14.44 -17.36
C GLU A 55 13.41 14.90 -16.12
N ASP A 56 12.53 15.90 -16.26
CA ASP A 56 11.82 16.58 -15.16
C ASP A 56 10.46 15.95 -14.79
N LYS A 57 10.05 14.88 -15.47
CA LYS A 57 8.72 14.25 -15.27
C LYS A 57 8.51 13.65 -13.87
N PHE A 58 9.58 13.43 -13.12
CA PHE A 58 9.56 12.99 -11.72
C PHE A 58 10.01 14.08 -10.72
N GLU A 59 10.33 15.29 -11.19
CA GLU A 59 10.52 16.48 -10.35
C GLU A 59 9.16 17.05 -9.94
N LYS A 60 8.49 16.31 -9.07
CA LYS A 60 7.12 16.60 -8.63
C LYS A 60 7.09 17.16 -7.22
N SER A 61 6.03 17.92 -6.94
CA SER A 61 5.78 18.44 -5.60
C SER A 61 5.51 17.31 -4.60
N GLU A 62 5.72 17.58 -3.30
CA GLU A 62 5.39 16.64 -2.22
C GLU A 62 3.94 16.15 -2.32
N LYS A 63 3.00 17.06 -2.60
CA LYS A 63 1.57 16.76 -2.78
C LYS A 63 1.29 15.82 -3.96
N GLU A 64 2.07 15.90 -5.04
CA GLU A 64 1.97 14.96 -6.16
C GLU A 64 2.53 13.59 -5.78
N TYR A 65 3.64 13.53 -5.04
CA TYR A 65 4.17 12.28 -4.48
C TYR A 65 3.22 11.63 -3.46
N GLU A 66 2.45 12.42 -2.72
CA GLU A 66 1.38 11.90 -1.85
C GLU A 66 0.28 11.21 -2.66
N LYS A 67 -0.24 11.90 -3.68
CA LYS A 67 -1.41 11.47 -4.46
C LYS A 67 -1.12 10.46 -5.58
N GLY A 68 0.11 10.46 -6.07
CA GLY A 68 0.51 9.77 -7.30
C GLY A 68 0.39 10.63 -8.55
N PHE A 69 1.18 10.28 -9.57
CA PHE A 69 1.27 10.97 -10.85
C PHE A 69 1.80 10.05 -11.95
N TYR A 70 1.54 10.41 -13.20
CA TYR A 70 2.18 9.81 -14.38
C TYR A 70 3.38 10.65 -14.81
N GLY A 71 4.48 9.98 -15.15
CA GLY A 71 5.68 10.57 -15.73
C GLY A 71 5.84 10.30 -17.23
N GLY A 72 4.92 9.54 -17.83
CA GLY A 72 4.95 9.15 -19.25
C GLY A 72 3.79 8.20 -19.57
N VAL A 73 3.77 7.60 -20.76
CA VAL A 73 2.72 6.64 -21.16
C VAL A 73 2.76 5.39 -20.28
N SER A 74 3.97 4.93 -19.96
CA SER A 74 4.16 3.74 -19.11
C SER A 74 4.91 4.01 -17.79
N SER A 75 5.18 5.28 -17.47
CA SER A 75 5.87 5.68 -16.25
C SER A 75 4.95 6.36 -15.25
N TYR A 76 5.09 6.01 -13.97
CA TYR A 76 4.23 6.53 -12.92
C TYR A 76 4.74 6.27 -11.50
N TRP A 77 4.15 6.99 -10.55
CA TRP A 77 4.19 6.76 -9.11
C TRP A 77 2.75 6.71 -8.58
N ILE A 78 2.39 5.69 -7.82
CA ILE A 78 0.97 5.51 -7.41
C ILE A 78 0.55 6.33 -6.17
N GLY A 79 1.50 6.98 -5.49
CA GLY A 79 1.24 7.76 -4.27
C GLY A 79 1.78 7.10 -3.00
N THR A 80 2.13 7.92 -1.98
CA THR A 80 2.50 7.46 -0.63
C THR A 80 1.31 7.35 0.31
N GLU A 81 0.11 7.77 -0.08
CA GLU A 81 -1.08 7.81 0.79
C GLU A 81 -1.49 6.43 1.37
N TYR A 82 -0.93 5.32 0.87
CA TYR A 82 -1.09 3.96 1.42
C TYR A 82 0.07 3.48 2.29
N ASP A 83 1.02 4.32 2.69
CA ASP A 83 2.07 3.92 3.63
C ASP A 83 1.55 3.84 5.08
N GLY A 84 0.76 2.80 5.33
CA GLY A 84 0.20 2.49 6.64
C GLY A 84 1.25 1.98 7.63
N LEU A 85 2.52 1.79 7.24
CA LEU A 85 3.61 1.32 8.09
C LEU A 85 4.62 2.42 8.46
N ALA A 86 4.64 3.56 7.77
CA ALA A 86 5.51 4.70 8.07
C ALA A 86 5.51 5.05 9.57
N PHE A 87 4.32 5.14 10.16
CA PHE A 87 4.14 5.49 11.58
C PHE A 87 4.51 4.38 12.56
N HIS A 88 4.76 3.17 12.06
CA HIS A 88 5.15 2.00 12.84
C HIS A 88 6.67 1.77 12.80
N ASN A 89 7.38 2.51 11.95
CA ASN A 89 8.82 2.37 11.75
C ASN A 89 9.60 2.59 13.06
N ARG A 90 10.60 1.74 13.31
CA ARG A 90 11.45 1.73 14.52
C ARG A 90 10.73 1.53 15.85
N THR A 91 9.46 1.14 15.83
CA THR A 91 8.73 0.83 17.07
C THR A 91 8.98 -0.63 17.46
N LYS A 92 8.89 -0.93 18.76
CA LYS A 92 9.06 -2.31 19.26
C LYS A 92 7.76 -3.07 19.12
N PHE A 93 7.84 -4.32 18.67
CA PHE A 93 6.70 -5.22 18.68
C PHE A 93 6.21 -5.43 20.11
N SER A 94 4.91 -5.30 20.33
CA SER A 94 4.28 -5.56 21.64
C SER A 94 3.02 -6.41 21.44
N VAL A 95 2.66 -7.20 22.45
CA VAL A 95 1.42 -7.99 22.46
C VAL A 95 0.40 -7.30 23.36
N MET A 96 -0.78 -7.02 22.82
CA MET A 96 -1.89 -6.45 23.57
C MET A 96 -3.00 -7.49 23.65
N LYS A 97 -3.29 -7.95 24.87
CA LYS A 97 -4.45 -8.79 25.13
C LYS A 97 -5.69 -7.93 25.31
N GLN A 98 -6.85 -8.49 25.00
CA GLN A 98 -8.14 -7.89 25.30
C GLN A 98 -8.15 -7.54 26.80
N ASN A 99 -8.10 -6.23 27.12
CA ASN A 99 -8.07 -5.58 28.45
C ASN A 99 -6.81 -4.77 28.77
N ASP A 100 -5.76 -4.84 27.98
CA ASP A 100 -4.53 -4.06 28.21
C ASP A 100 -4.44 -2.81 27.32
N ARG A 101 -4.00 -1.71 27.95
CA ARG A 101 -3.63 -0.39 27.39
C ARG A 101 -4.53 0.18 26.29
N VAL A 102 -5.18 1.29 26.65
CA VAL A 102 -6.03 2.08 25.75
C VAL A 102 -5.18 2.81 24.72
N ASP A 103 -5.57 2.71 23.44
CA ASP A 103 -5.00 3.53 22.38
C ASP A 103 -5.43 4.99 22.55
N ARG A 104 -4.46 5.92 22.49
CA ARG A 104 -4.68 7.34 22.86
C ARG A 104 -5.67 8.04 21.92
N CYS A 105 -5.76 7.63 20.65
CA CYS A 105 -6.59 8.29 19.65
C CYS A 105 -8.01 7.73 19.58
N SER A 106 -8.16 6.42 19.76
CA SER A 106 -9.46 5.75 19.68
C SER A 106 -10.11 5.53 21.05
N LYS A 107 -9.37 5.78 22.15
CA LYS A 107 -9.79 5.48 23.53
C LYS A 107 -10.27 4.04 23.71
N SER A 108 -9.79 3.13 22.86
CA SER A 108 -10.19 1.73 22.82
C SER A 108 -9.05 0.76 23.07
N ARG A 109 -9.42 -0.47 23.43
CA ARG A 109 -8.50 -1.55 23.79
C ARG A 109 -7.79 -2.09 22.54
N ARG A 110 -6.46 -2.00 22.51
CA ARG A 110 -5.63 -2.59 21.45
C ARG A 110 -5.81 -4.11 21.41
N SER A 111 -5.62 -4.70 20.24
CA SER A 111 -5.71 -6.15 20.06
C SER A 111 -4.62 -6.67 19.12
N GLY A 112 -4.20 -7.91 19.36
CA GLY A 112 -3.17 -8.58 18.59
C GLY A 112 -1.76 -8.25 19.06
N GLY A 113 -0.77 -8.76 18.34
CA GLY A 113 0.61 -8.32 18.44
C GLY A 113 0.95 -7.41 17.28
N TRP A 114 1.46 -6.21 17.55
CA TRP A 114 1.80 -5.25 16.51
C TRP A 114 2.93 -4.31 16.95
N TRP A 115 3.47 -3.58 15.97
CA TRP A 115 4.43 -2.50 16.15
C TRP A 115 3.70 -1.23 16.59
N TYR A 116 3.30 -1.15 17.86
CA TYR A 116 2.50 -0.02 18.32
C TYR A 116 3.36 1.24 18.51
N PRO A 117 3.00 2.38 17.89
CA PRO A 117 3.74 3.62 18.09
C PRO A 117 3.60 4.10 19.55
N PRO A 118 4.71 4.58 20.16
CA PRO A 118 4.71 5.03 21.56
C PRO A 118 3.92 6.33 21.74
N PHE A 119 3.82 7.13 20.69
CA PHE A 119 3.05 8.38 20.62
C PHE A 119 2.17 8.36 19.36
N GLY A 120 1.00 9.00 19.41
CA GLY A 120 0.07 9.05 18.27
C GLY A 120 -0.88 7.87 18.16
N CYS A 121 -1.53 7.77 17.01
CA CYS A 121 -2.60 6.80 16.74
C CYS A 121 -2.06 5.49 16.18
N LEU A 122 -2.80 4.40 16.41
CA LEU A 122 -2.61 3.15 15.68
C LEU A 122 -3.13 3.32 14.25
N PHE A 123 -2.24 3.51 13.27
CA PHE A 123 -2.62 3.75 11.88
C PHE A 123 -2.91 2.47 11.09
N SER A 124 -2.17 1.39 11.31
CA SER A 124 -2.52 0.08 10.74
C SER A 124 -2.42 -1.01 11.80
N ASN A 125 -3.18 -2.10 11.62
CA ASN A 125 -3.07 -3.29 12.46
C ASN A 125 -3.56 -4.52 11.69
N LEU A 126 -2.64 -5.21 11.00
CA LEU A 126 -3.01 -6.40 10.22
C LEU A 126 -3.26 -7.63 11.11
N ASN A 127 -2.82 -7.58 12.37
CA ASN A 127 -3.11 -8.58 13.40
C ASN A 127 -4.31 -8.21 14.29
N GLY A 128 -5.09 -7.20 13.88
CA GLY A 128 -6.26 -6.74 14.62
C GLY A 128 -7.37 -7.78 14.68
N ARG A 129 -8.30 -7.60 15.61
CA ARG A 129 -9.44 -8.51 15.80
C ARG A 129 -10.33 -8.56 14.55
N LYS A 130 -10.87 -9.74 14.23
CA LYS A 130 -11.89 -9.86 13.18
C LYS A 130 -13.22 -9.23 13.63
N PHE A 131 -13.85 -8.49 12.72
CA PHE A 131 -15.20 -7.95 12.89
C PHE A 131 -16.12 -8.54 11.81
N LYS A 132 -17.34 -8.94 12.18
CA LYS A 132 -18.31 -9.55 11.25
C LYS A 132 -19.13 -8.52 10.46
N SER A 133 -19.22 -7.26 10.90
CA SER A 133 -20.12 -6.24 10.32
C SER A 133 -19.57 -4.81 10.39
N GLY A 134 -18.28 -4.63 10.07
CA GLY A 134 -17.58 -3.36 10.22
C GLY A 134 -17.11 -3.06 11.65
N VAL A 135 -16.20 -2.10 11.80
CA VAL A 135 -15.66 -1.67 13.10
C VAL A 135 -16.65 -0.72 13.79
N PRO A 136 -17.12 -1.01 15.02
CA PRO A 136 -17.91 -0.07 15.80
C PRO A 136 -17.17 1.26 15.97
N GLN A 137 -17.90 2.38 16.03
CA GLN A 137 -17.31 3.73 16.02
C GLN A 137 -16.25 3.95 17.12
N ASN A 138 -16.41 3.29 18.27
CA ASN A 138 -15.46 3.39 19.38
C ASN A 138 -14.18 2.55 19.16
N ASN A 139 -14.08 1.74 18.10
CA ASN A 139 -13.02 0.75 17.88
C ASN A 139 -12.19 1.02 16.61
N MET A 140 -12.07 2.29 16.17
CA MET A 140 -11.24 2.69 15.01
C MET A 140 -9.81 2.14 15.08
N GLY A 141 -9.33 1.50 14.01
CA GLY A 141 -7.96 0.98 13.91
C GLY A 141 -7.68 -0.33 14.69
N HIS A 142 -8.71 -0.93 15.29
CA HIS A 142 -8.56 -2.17 16.06
C HIS A 142 -8.89 -3.44 15.27
N GLY A 143 -9.57 -3.29 14.14
CA GLY A 143 -9.82 -4.39 13.22
C GLY A 143 -8.57 -4.75 12.43
N ILE A 144 -8.69 -5.70 11.52
CA ILE A 144 -7.71 -5.84 10.45
C ILE A 144 -7.85 -4.60 9.55
N THR A 145 -7.04 -3.57 9.77
CA THR A 145 -7.22 -2.24 9.17
C THR A 145 -5.92 -1.66 8.62
N TRP A 146 -6.04 -0.76 7.64
CA TRP A 146 -4.94 -0.04 7.02
C TRP A 146 -5.34 1.42 6.77
N TYR A 147 -4.75 2.36 7.51
CA TYR A 147 -5.03 3.78 7.35
C TYR A 147 -4.52 4.32 6.02
N LYS A 148 -5.36 5.13 5.39
CA LYS A 148 -5.00 5.95 4.24
C LYS A 148 -4.68 7.35 4.74
N ILE A 149 -3.49 7.84 4.45
CA ILE A 149 -3.00 9.14 4.91
C ILE A 149 -3.98 10.23 4.46
N GLY A 150 -4.46 11.04 5.40
CA GLY A 150 -5.43 12.11 5.13
C GLY A 150 -6.91 11.67 5.10
N ASP A 151 -7.22 10.37 5.15
CA ASP A 151 -8.59 9.85 5.17
C ASP A 151 -8.90 9.12 6.48
N MET A 152 -9.42 9.87 7.46
CA MET A 152 -9.84 9.34 8.76
C MET A 152 -11.00 8.33 8.67
N SER A 153 -11.75 8.28 7.57
CA SER A 153 -12.84 7.31 7.42
C SER A 153 -12.32 5.90 7.17
N SER A 154 -11.11 5.77 6.61
CA SER A 154 -10.44 4.49 6.32
C SER A 154 -10.22 3.61 7.56
N PHE A 155 -10.22 4.17 8.77
CA PHE A 155 -10.18 3.39 10.02
C PHE A 155 -11.38 2.45 10.22
N ARG A 156 -12.45 2.61 9.42
CA ARG A 156 -13.64 1.78 9.42
C ARG A 156 -13.58 0.65 8.38
N ASP A 157 -12.65 0.73 7.43
CA ASP A 157 -12.45 -0.29 6.41
C ASP A 157 -11.72 -1.50 7.02
N VAL A 158 -12.48 -2.57 7.26
CA VAL A 158 -11.96 -3.83 7.79
C VAL A 158 -11.71 -4.80 6.66
N TYR A 159 -10.53 -5.40 6.63
CA TYR A 159 -10.19 -6.46 5.70
C TYR A 159 -10.65 -7.83 6.25
N GLU A 160 -11.27 -8.64 5.41
CA GLU A 160 -11.69 -10.01 5.75
C GLU A 160 -10.52 -11.00 5.86
N SER A 161 -9.51 -10.78 5.00
CA SER A 161 -8.27 -11.54 4.89
C SER A 161 -7.12 -10.61 4.51
N VAL A 162 -5.95 -10.84 5.12
CA VAL A 162 -4.69 -10.13 4.85
C VAL A 162 -3.55 -11.13 4.91
N GLU A 163 -2.49 -10.82 4.17
CA GLU A 163 -1.26 -11.61 4.10
C GLU A 163 -0.08 -10.64 4.08
N MET A 164 0.92 -10.88 4.93
CA MET A 164 2.18 -10.12 4.94
C MET A 164 3.26 -11.00 4.35
N LYS A 165 3.99 -10.49 3.35
CA LYS A 165 5.11 -11.17 2.70
C LYS A 165 6.36 -10.31 2.79
N VAL A 166 7.51 -10.96 2.98
CA VAL A 166 8.83 -10.33 2.99
C VAL A 166 9.67 -10.89 1.86
N ARG A 167 10.59 -10.10 1.34
CA ARG A 167 11.60 -10.50 0.35
C ARG A 167 12.87 -9.69 0.55
N ASP A 168 13.99 -10.18 0.03
CA ASP A 168 15.26 -9.49 0.12
C ASP A 168 15.22 -8.14 -0.60
N ALA A 169 15.91 -7.14 -0.04
CA ALA A 169 15.91 -5.76 -0.54
C ALA A 169 16.60 -5.64 -1.91
N ASP A 170 17.50 -6.58 -2.23
CA ASP A 170 18.27 -6.67 -3.48
C ASP A 170 17.66 -7.66 -4.49
N TYR A 171 16.44 -8.16 -4.24
CA TYR A 171 15.68 -8.97 -5.19
C TYR A 171 15.47 -8.17 -6.49
N LYS A 172 16.37 -8.39 -7.46
CA LYS A 172 16.47 -7.73 -8.78
C LYS A 172 17.04 -6.29 -8.77
N PHE A 173 18.16 -6.03 -8.08
CA PHE A 173 18.85 -4.72 -8.05
C PHE A 173 19.19 -4.11 -9.43
N CYS A 174 19.06 -4.83 -10.55
CA CYS A 174 19.05 -4.26 -11.91
C CYS A 174 18.20 -5.10 -12.88
N THR A 175 16.88 -4.94 -12.90
CA THR A 175 16.11 -5.23 -14.13
C THR A 175 15.77 -3.94 -14.85
N GLY A 176 16.80 -3.33 -15.44
CA GLY A 176 16.68 -2.26 -16.42
C GLY A 176 17.52 -2.65 -17.64
N LYS A 177 17.00 -2.40 -18.85
CA LYS A 177 17.83 -2.48 -20.06
C LYS A 177 18.70 -1.21 -20.05
N MET A 178 20.03 -1.35 -20.11
CA MET A 178 20.90 -0.17 -20.27
C MET A 178 20.46 0.63 -21.50
N ALA A 179 20.40 1.95 -21.39
CA ALA A 179 20.15 2.82 -22.52
C ALA A 179 21.24 2.55 -23.56
N THR A 180 20.85 2.02 -24.72
CA THR A 180 21.76 1.89 -25.86
C THR A 180 22.13 3.30 -26.32
N MET A 181 23.37 3.71 -26.09
CA MET A 181 23.92 4.88 -26.77
C MET A 181 23.97 4.57 -28.26
N PHE A 182 23.14 5.26 -29.05
CA PHE A 182 23.30 5.28 -30.50
C PHE A 182 24.68 5.85 -30.81
N SER A 183 25.57 5.00 -31.34
CA SER A 183 26.84 5.44 -31.90
C SER A 183 26.55 5.96 -33.30
N TYR A 184 26.60 7.28 -33.49
CA TYR A 184 26.68 7.86 -34.83
C TYR A 184 28.12 7.75 -35.31
N THR A 185 28.37 6.86 -36.27
CA THR A 185 29.44 6.99 -37.28
C THR A 185 28.97 6.34 -38.56
#